data_AF-A0A7J9T9Q9-F1
#
_entry.id   AF-A0A7J9T9Q9-F1
#
_cell.length_a   1.000
_cell.length_b   1.000
_cell.length_c   1.000
_cell.angle_alpha   90.00
_cell.angle_beta   90.00
_cell.angle_gamma   90.00
#
_symmetry.space_group_name_H-M   'P 1'
#
loop_
_entity.id
_entity.type
_entity.pdbx_description
1 polymer ?
#
loop_
_entity_poly.entity_id
_entity_poly.type
_entity_poly.pdbx_seq_one_letter_code
_entity_poly.pdbx_strand_id
1 'polypeptide(L)'
;MRLWKNEDARVPLALIGVLFVLISAGTSLKLSHMDARMASSMATDTDINAADTALLYARADLARIVNYAGMEALKQMGETPVIEADPNSQYNTSGMPDTAEFNRNWARGMMTHTMNQYIESNYMYDR
;
A
#
# COMPACT_ATOMS: atom_id res chain seq x y z
N MET A 1 -46.15 -13.22 15.33
CA MET A 1 -44.67 -13.31 15.39
C MET A 1 -44.25 -14.77 15.42
N ARG A 2 -43.91 -15.36 14.26
CA ARG A 2 -43.58 -16.80 14.12
C ARG A 2 -42.18 -17.00 13.53
N LEU A 3 -41.27 -16.09 13.84
CA LEU A 3 -39.87 -16.08 13.35
C LEU A 3 -38.85 -16.62 14.36
N TRP A 4 -39.29 -16.96 15.58
CA TRP A 4 -38.40 -17.30 16.70
C TRP A 4 -38.45 -18.78 17.13
N LYS A 5 -39.10 -19.65 16.33
CA LYS A 5 -39.27 -21.07 16.66
C LYS A 5 -38.80 -21.98 15.53
N ASN A 6 -37.60 -21.71 15.02
CA ASN A 6 -36.85 -22.66 14.19
C ASN A 6 -35.62 -23.10 14.99
N GLU A 7 -35.71 -24.28 15.61
CA GLU A 7 -34.61 -24.88 16.38
C GLU A 7 -33.46 -25.33 15.48
N ASP A 8 -33.75 -25.62 14.21
CA ASP A 8 -32.76 -26.03 13.19
C ASP A 8 -31.69 -24.96 12.88
N ALA A 9 -32.00 -23.67 13.08
CA ALA A 9 -31.08 -22.58 12.80
C ALA A 9 -30.05 -22.32 13.93
N ARG A 10 -30.25 -22.92 15.11
CA ARG A 10 -29.32 -22.75 16.26
C ARG A 10 -28.03 -23.54 16.06
N VAL A 11 -28.11 -24.72 15.45
CA VAL A 11 -26.96 -25.60 15.19
C VAL A 11 -25.94 -24.94 14.25
N PRO A 12 -26.31 -24.39 13.07
CA PRO A 12 -25.34 -23.72 12.20
C PRO A 12 -24.81 -22.41 12.80
N LEU A 13 -25.62 -21.66 13.53
CA LEU A 13 -25.17 -20.41 14.17
C LEU A 13 -24.13 -20.67 15.28
N ALA A 14 -24.35 -21.71 16.09
CA ALA A 14 -23.40 -22.11 17.13
C ALA A 14 -22.07 -22.62 16.53
N LEU A 15 -22.13 -23.36 15.42
CA LEU A 15 -20.93 -23.81 14.69
C LEU A 15 -20.10 -22.63 14.16
N ILE A 16 -20.75 -21.61 13.60
CA ILE A 16 -20.08 -20.38 13.16
C ILE A 16 -19.43 -19.68 14.36
N GLY A 17 -20.15 -19.56 15.49
CA GLY A 17 -19.60 -18.97 16.72
C GLY A 17 -18.35 -19.69 17.24
N VAL A 18 -18.38 -21.03 17.28
CA VAL A 18 -17.22 -21.84 17.68
C VAL A 18 -16.05 -21.66 16.72
N LEU A 19 -16.31 -21.61 15.41
CA LEU A 19 -15.28 -21.34 14.40
C LEU A 19 -14.61 -19.97 14.63
N PHE A 20 -15.40 -18.92 14.91
CA PHE A 20 -14.86 -17.59 15.23
C PHE A 20 -14.00 -17.59 16.49
N VAL A 21 -14.40 -18.32 17.53
CA VAL A 21 -13.60 -18.45 18.77
C VAL A 21 -12.28 -19.15 18.49
N LEU A 22 -12.27 -20.21 17.67
CA LEU A 22 -11.03 -20.92 17.28
C LEU A 22 -10.11 -20.06 16.42
N ILE A 23 -10.65 -19.29 15.46
CA ILE A 23 -9.88 -18.35 14.65
C ILE A 23 -9.31 -17.24 15.53
N SER A 24 -10.09 -16.72 16.48
CA SER A 24 -9.66 -15.70 17.44
C SER A 24 -8.54 -16.21 18.35
N ALA A 25 -8.67 -17.42 18.89
CA ALA A 25 -7.64 -18.06 19.70
C ALA A 25 -6.35 -18.31 18.89
N GLY A 26 -6.47 -18.80 17.66
CA GLY A 26 -5.32 -18.99 16.76
C GLY A 26 -4.61 -17.67 16.43
N THR A 27 -5.38 -16.60 16.21
CA THR A 27 -4.85 -15.26 15.98
C THR A 27 -4.17 -14.71 17.24
N SER A 28 -4.77 -14.92 18.41
CA SER A 28 -4.22 -14.49 19.70
C SER A 28 -2.91 -15.21 20.03
N LEU A 29 -2.79 -16.50 19.71
CA LEU A 29 -1.54 -17.24 19.88
C LEU A 29 -0.45 -16.72 18.92
N LYS A 30 -0.81 -16.38 17.67
CA LYS A 30 0.15 -15.75 16.74
C LYS A 30 0.59 -14.37 17.20
N LEU A 31 -0.33 -13.55 17.71
CA LEU A 31 -0.02 -12.24 18.29
C LEU A 31 0.86 -12.41 19.54
N SER A 32 0.52 -13.33 20.44
CA SER A 32 1.31 -13.58 21.65
C SER A 32 2.71 -14.11 21.33
N HIS A 33 2.87 -14.95 20.31
CA HIS A 33 4.18 -15.36 19.82
C HIS A 33 4.95 -14.22 19.16
N MET A 34 4.27 -13.29 18.50
CA MET A 34 4.88 -12.07 17.95
C MET A 34 5.31 -11.11 19.06
N ASP A 35 4.49 -10.92 20.08
CA ASP A 35 4.79 -10.11 21.26
C ASP A 35 5.91 -10.73 22.10
N ALA A 36 5.91 -12.06 22.26
CA ALA A 36 7.00 -12.77 22.93
C ALA A 36 8.30 -12.71 22.12
N ARG A 37 8.22 -12.79 20.79
CA ARG A 37 9.38 -12.57 19.90
C ARG A 37 9.87 -11.13 19.97
N MET A 38 8.98 -10.16 20.01
CA MET A 38 9.31 -8.74 20.14
C MET A 38 9.91 -8.43 21.52
N ALA A 39 9.38 -9.00 22.60
CA ALA A 39 9.97 -8.88 23.94
C ALA A 39 11.35 -9.57 24.01
N SER A 40 11.51 -10.72 23.36
CA SER A 40 12.80 -11.41 23.27
C SER A 40 13.80 -10.68 22.38
N SER A 41 13.35 -10.05 21.28
CA SER A 41 14.23 -9.24 20.44
C SER A 41 14.67 -8.02 21.22
N MET A 42 13.74 -7.27 21.84
CA MET A 42 14.05 -6.12 22.70
C MET A 42 15.00 -6.43 23.87
N ALA A 43 14.89 -7.61 24.49
CA ALA A 43 15.79 -8.02 25.57
C ALA A 43 17.19 -8.44 25.09
N THR A 44 17.35 -8.75 23.80
CA THR A 44 18.63 -9.16 23.20
C THR A 44 19.24 -8.05 22.32
N ASP A 45 18.49 -6.96 22.09
CA ASP A 45 18.73 -5.91 21.10
C ASP A 45 19.56 -4.72 21.59
N THR A 46 20.67 -5.00 22.28
CA THR A 46 21.83 -4.11 22.18
C THR A 46 22.52 -4.21 20.80
N ASP A 47 22.07 -5.13 19.93
CA ASP A 47 22.52 -5.32 18.55
C ASP A 47 21.34 -5.41 17.55
N ILE A 48 20.32 -4.53 17.64
CA ILE A 48 19.50 -4.25 16.44
C ILE A 48 20.48 -3.68 15.44
N ASN A 49 20.75 -4.45 14.40
CA ASN A 49 21.49 -4.00 13.24
C ASN A 49 20.79 -2.74 12.72
N ALA A 50 21.26 -1.55 13.13
CA ALA A 50 20.60 -0.27 12.87
C ALA A 50 20.33 -0.08 11.36
N ALA A 51 21.12 -0.75 10.53
CA ALA A 51 20.94 -0.85 9.09
C ALA A 51 19.62 -1.54 8.68
N ASP A 52 19.20 -2.62 9.33
CA ASP A 52 17.97 -3.35 8.99
C ASP A 52 16.73 -2.54 9.34
N THR A 53 16.74 -1.84 10.47
CA THR A 53 15.67 -0.92 10.87
C THR A 53 15.62 0.32 9.98
N ALA A 54 16.77 0.92 9.66
CA ALA A 54 16.85 2.03 8.71
C ALA A 54 16.34 1.61 7.32
N LEU A 55 16.70 0.42 6.85
CA LEU A 55 16.22 -0.13 5.59
C LEU A 55 14.70 -0.35 5.59
N LEU A 56 14.13 -0.82 6.71
CA LEU A 56 12.69 -0.98 6.85
C LEU A 56 11.95 0.35 6.76
N TYR A 57 12.45 1.38 7.45
CA TYR A 57 11.87 2.73 7.38
C TYR A 57 12.00 3.33 5.98
N ALA A 58 13.16 3.19 5.32
CA ALA A 58 13.36 3.64 3.95
C ALA A 58 12.39 2.93 2.97
N ARG A 59 12.18 1.62 3.12
CA ARG A 59 11.20 0.88 2.30
C ARG A 59 9.78 1.38 2.51
N ALA A 60 9.37 1.60 3.75
CA ALA A 60 8.04 2.11 4.07
C ALA A 60 7.81 3.51 3.51
N ASP A 61 8.83 4.36 3.57
CA ASP A 61 8.76 5.71 3.04
C ASP A 61 8.69 5.72 1.50
N LEU A 62 9.55 4.95 0.82
CA LEU A 62 9.47 4.75 -0.63
C LEU A 62 8.10 4.24 -1.08
N ALA A 63 7.53 3.26 -0.38
CA ALA A 63 6.19 2.76 -0.67
C ALA A 63 5.12 3.85 -0.53
N ARG A 64 5.24 4.72 0.49
CA ARG A 64 4.32 5.85 0.69
C ARG A 64 4.42 6.86 -0.45
N ILE A 65 5.63 7.21 -0.87
CA ILE A 65 5.86 8.18 -1.96
C ILE A 65 5.29 7.65 -3.27
N VAL A 66 5.55 6.38 -3.60
CA VAL A 66 5.03 5.76 -4.84
C VAL A 66 3.50 5.77 -4.84
N ASN A 67 2.87 5.44 -3.72
CA ASN A 67 1.42 5.49 -3.59
C ASN A 67 0.87 6.92 -3.74
N TYR A 68 1.49 7.90 -3.09
CA TYR A 68 1.07 9.30 -3.20
C TYR A 68 1.23 9.84 -4.63
N ALA A 69 2.40 9.63 -5.23
CA ALA A 69 2.69 10.04 -6.61
C ALA A 69 1.75 9.36 -7.62
N GLY A 70 1.44 8.07 -7.41
CA GLY A 70 0.48 7.33 -8.22
C GLY A 70 -0.94 7.88 -8.09
N MET A 71 -1.41 8.13 -6.87
CA MET A 71 -2.73 8.74 -6.66
C MET A 71 -2.84 10.13 -7.29
N GLU A 72 -1.81 10.97 -7.14
CA GLU A 72 -1.80 12.32 -7.71
C GLU A 72 -1.82 12.27 -9.25
N ALA A 73 -1.02 11.38 -9.86
CA ALA A 73 -1.02 11.19 -11.31
C ALA A 73 -2.39 10.69 -11.82
N LEU A 74 -3.04 9.77 -11.11
CA LEU A 74 -4.38 9.28 -11.46
C LEU A 74 -5.44 10.38 -11.30
N LYS A 75 -5.34 11.20 -10.25
CA LYS A 75 -6.24 12.35 -10.04
C LYS A 75 -6.10 13.35 -11.19
N GLN A 76 -4.88 13.75 -11.53
CA GLN A 76 -4.64 14.69 -12.62
C GLN A 76 -5.10 14.10 -13.98
N MET A 77 -4.94 12.78 -14.19
CA MET A 77 -5.47 12.11 -15.39
C MET A 77 -7.00 12.15 -15.44
N GLY A 78 -7.68 12.03 -14.30
CA GLY A 78 -9.13 12.13 -14.21
C GLY A 78 -9.65 13.56 -14.39
N GLU A 79 -8.93 14.55 -13.90
CA GLU A 79 -9.30 15.98 -14.01
C GLU A 79 -9.02 16.55 -15.40
N THR A 80 -7.87 16.21 -16.00
CA THR A 80 -7.42 16.75 -17.28
C THR A 80 -6.91 15.63 -18.20
N PRO A 81 -7.77 14.74 -18.70
CA PRO A 81 -7.36 13.68 -19.61
C PRO A 81 -6.89 14.27 -20.94
N VAL A 82 -5.77 13.76 -21.47
CA VAL A 82 -5.28 14.19 -22.78
C VAL A 82 -6.10 13.53 -23.86
N ILE A 83 -6.94 14.31 -24.52
CA ILE A 83 -7.85 13.87 -25.59
C ILE A 83 -7.21 13.89 -26.98
N GLU A 84 -6.14 14.67 -27.16
CA GLU A 84 -5.37 14.76 -28.39
C GLU A 84 -3.88 14.65 -28.04
N ALA A 85 -3.22 13.62 -28.58
CA ALA A 85 -1.80 13.41 -28.35
C ALA A 85 -0.98 14.38 -29.21
N ASP A 86 -0.14 15.20 -28.56
CA ASP A 86 0.80 16.08 -29.26
C ASP A 86 1.90 15.22 -29.93
N PRO A 87 2.05 15.29 -31.27
CA PRO A 87 3.09 14.57 -32.01
C PRO A 87 4.52 14.94 -31.58
N ASN A 88 4.74 16.15 -31.07
CA ASN A 88 6.06 16.68 -30.73
C ASN A 88 6.39 16.58 -29.22
N SER A 89 5.46 16.06 -28.42
CA SER A 89 5.66 15.92 -26.98
C SER A 89 6.55 14.73 -26.65
N GLN A 90 7.39 14.89 -25.62
CA GLN A 90 8.26 13.84 -25.08
C GLN A 90 7.51 12.58 -24.59
N TYR A 91 6.20 12.67 -24.41
CA TYR A 91 5.35 11.55 -24.00
C TYR A 91 4.81 10.72 -25.18
N ASN A 92 5.07 11.16 -26.41
CA ASN A 92 4.75 10.43 -27.63
C ASN A 92 5.96 9.59 -28.09
N THR A 93 6.00 8.34 -27.65
CA THR A 93 7.11 7.40 -27.92
C THR A 93 7.01 6.70 -29.27
N SER A 94 5.81 6.64 -29.85
CA SER A 94 5.51 5.79 -31.01
C SER A 94 5.44 6.55 -32.33
N GLY A 95 5.55 7.89 -32.31
CA GLY A 95 5.43 8.74 -33.52
C GLY A 95 4.05 8.70 -34.19
N MET A 96 3.11 7.93 -33.63
CA MET A 96 1.71 7.85 -33.99
C MET A 96 0.87 8.27 -32.79
N PRO A 97 -0.21 9.06 -32.98
CA PRO A 97 -1.03 9.56 -31.88
C PRO A 97 -1.93 8.45 -31.32
N ASP A 98 -1.40 7.59 -30.44
CA ASP A 98 -2.22 6.81 -29.51
C ASP A 98 -2.39 7.62 -28.21
N THR A 99 -3.59 8.14 -28.00
CA THR A 99 -3.94 8.92 -26.80
C THR A 99 -3.87 8.09 -25.52
N ALA A 100 -4.11 6.78 -25.59
CA ALA A 100 -4.03 5.92 -24.42
C ALA A 100 -2.57 5.68 -24.00
N GLU A 101 -1.67 5.47 -24.96
CA GLU A 101 -0.24 5.39 -24.71
C GLU A 101 0.31 6.72 -24.19
N PHE A 102 -0.09 7.83 -24.81
CA PHE A 102 0.30 9.17 -24.38
C PHE A 102 -0.07 9.43 -22.91
N ASN A 103 -1.32 9.19 -22.52
CA ASN A 103 -1.78 9.39 -21.14
C ASN A 103 -1.01 8.51 -20.14
N ARG A 104 -0.66 7.27 -20.51
CA ARG A 104 0.18 6.40 -19.66
C ARG A 104 1.59 6.97 -19.48
N ASN A 105 2.22 7.43 -20.56
CA ASN A 105 3.56 7.99 -20.51
C ASN A 105 3.60 9.33 -19.75
N TRP A 106 2.60 10.17 -19.98
CA TRP A 106 2.43 11.43 -19.25
C TRP A 106 2.23 11.18 -17.75
N ALA A 107 1.39 10.21 -17.35
CA ALA A 107 1.21 9.85 -15.95
C ALA A 107 2.49 9.29 -15.31
N ARG A 108 3.26 8.48 -16.03
CA ARG A 108 4.59 8.02 -15.58
C ARG A 108 5.56 9.19 -15.38
N GLY A 109 5.55 10.16 -16.29
CA GLY A 109 6.33 11.38 -16.17
C GLY A 109 5.95 12.18 -14.92
N MET A 110 4.65 12.33 -14.66
CA MET A 110 4.14 12.99 -13.46
C MET A 110 4.56 12.27 -12.19
N MET A 111 4.39 10.94 -12.13
CA MET A 111 4.82 10.14 -10.98
C MET A 111 6.32 10.33 -10.68
N THR A 112 7.14 10.34 -11.73
CA THR A 112 8.59 10.54 -11.61
C THR A 112 8.91 11.95 -11.10
N HIS A 113 8.22 12.96 -11.61
CA HIS A 113 8.39 14.34 -11.17
C HIS A 113 8.06 14.50 -9.67
N THR A 114 6.90 14.02 -9.23
CA THR A 114 6.47 14.09 -7.82
C THR A 114 7.41 13.31 -6.91
N MET A 115 7.86 12.12 -7.34
CA MET A 115 8.81 11.32 -6.58
C MET A 115 10.16 12.03 -6.43
N ASN A 116 10.67 12.65 -7.50
CA ASN A 116 11.91 13.42 -7.44
C ASN A 116 11.80 14.62 -6.50
N GLN A 117 10.70 15.39 -6.57
CA GLN A 117 10.47 16.50 -5.65
C GLN A 117 10.45 16.05 -4.20
N TYR A 118 9.80 14.92 -3.91
CA TYR A 118 9.78 14.36 -2.55
C TYR A 118 11.19 13.98 -2.09
N ILE A 119 11.94 13.26 -2.94
CA ILE A 119 13.29 12.81 -2.60
C ILE A 119 14.20 14.01 -2.35
N GLU A 120 14.15 15.03 -3.20
CA GLU A 120 14.93 16.25 -3.03
C GLU A 120 14.56 16.97 -1.73
N SER A 121 13.27 17.07 -1.41
CA SER A 121 12.81 17.76 -0.19
C SER A 121 13.23 17.08 1.11
N ASN A 122 13.30 15.74 1.13
CA ASN A 122 13.52 14.98 2.36
C ASN A 122 14.94 14.44 2.50
N TYR A 123 15.68 14.25 1.40
CA TYR A 123 16.97 13.55 1.42
C TYR A 123 18.13 14.32 0.81
N MET A 124 17.92 15.34 -0.04
CA MET A 124 19.04 16.09 -0.63
C MET A 124 19.68 17.09 0.34
N TYR A 125 18.92 17.62 1.30
CA TYR A 125 19.35 18.69 2.19
C TYR A 125 19.59 18.25 3.64
N ASP A 126 19.50 16.95 3.91
CA ASP A 126 19.83 16.38 5.22
C ASP A 126 21.36 16.31 5.35
N ARG A 127 21.95 17.37 5.94
CA ARG A 127 23.40 17.49 6.23
C ARG A 127 23.65 17.45 7.73
#